data_AF-A0A962CXK9-F1
#
_entry.id   AF-A0A962CXK9-F1
#
_cell.length_a   1.000
_cell.length_b   1.000
_cell.length_c   1.000
_cell.angle_alpha   90.00
_cell.angle_beta   90.00
_cell.angle_gamma   90.00
#
_symmetry.space_group_name_H-M   'P 1'
#
loop_
_entity.id
_entity.type
_entity.pdbx_description
1 polymer ?
#
loop_
_entity_poly.entity_id
_entity_poly.type
_entity_poly.pdbx_seq_one_letter_code
_entity_poly.pdbx_strand_id
1 'polypeptide(L)'
;MICRLLGLIVIVNCLLFFTKAEAGVEGTVPPEFQLHSLPGANHTIYLDFDGHVTSGTPWNDNFTGGADFTTISWSQDGDPSTFNGSELNAIYLAWLSVSEDFMPFEVNVTTEDPGVDALVKSDAQDTQWGVRVVIGPEDWYPGSAGGATFLNSWNWNTDTPAFVFNSSLTGIREAVSHEVGRSLS
;
A
#
# COMPACT_ATOMS: atom_id res chain seq x y z
N MET A 1 -6.63 -26.93 -22.07
CA MET A 1 -7.25 -25.60 -22.22
C MET A 1 -8.07 -25.28 -20.96
N ILE A 2 -7.39 -25.21 -19.80
CA ILE A 2 -8.02 -25.12 -18.46
C ILE A 2 -7.64 -23.82 -17.72
N CYS A 3 -6.88 -22.91 -18.35
CA CYS A 3 -6.36 -21.70 -17.70
C CYS A 3 -7.26 -20.45 -17.89
N ARG A 4 -8.60 -20.57 -17.82
CA ARG A 4 -9.49 -19.39 -18.03
C ARG A 4 -10.75 -19.30 -17.15
N LEU A 5 -10.92 -20.17 -16.15
CA LEU A 5 -12.13 -20.16 -15.30
C LEU A 5 -11.94 -19.63 -13.87
N LEU A 6 -10.70 -19.46 -13.39
CA LEU A 6 -10.44 -18.90 -12.05
C LEU A 6 -10.62 -17.37 -11.97
N GLY A 7 -10.41 -16.64 -13.08
CA GLY A 7 -10.61 -15.18 -13.10
C GLY A 7 -12.08 -14.74 -13.08
N LEU A 8 -13.02 -15.60 -13.49
CA LEU A 8 -14.43 -15.20 -13.60
C LEU A 8 -15.19 -15.31 -12.27
N ILE A 9 -14.75 -16.19 -11.35
CA ILE A 9 -15.41 -16.36 -10.05
C ILE A 9 -15.15 -15.16 -9.11
N VAL A 10 -14.00 -14.49 -9.23
CA VAL A 10 -13.74 -13.24 -8.49
C VAL A 10 -14.61 -12.09 -9.02
N ILE A 11 -14.82 -12.02 -10.34
CA ILE A 11 -15.59 -10.94 -10.98
C ILE A 11 -17.09 -11.04 -10.63
N VAL A 12 -17.65 -12.25 -10.49
CA VAL A 12 -19.11 -12.42 -10.27
C VAL A 12 -19.53 -12.05 -8.83
N ASN A 13 -18.66 -12.19 -7.83
CA ASN A 13 -18.95 -11.68 -6.48
C ASN A 13 -18.70 -10.16 -6.34
N CYS A 14 -17.96 -9.56 -7.26
CA CYS A 14 -17.68 -8.11 -7.24
C CYS A 14 -18.87 -7.27 -7.76
N LEU A 15 -19.77 -7.85 -8.57
CA LEU A 15 -20.87 -7.10 -9.18
C LEU A 15 -22.10 -6.91 -8.27
N LEU A 16 -22.16 -7.58 -7.12
CA LEU A 16 -23.28 -7.46 -6.17
C LEU A 16 -23.07 -6.38 -5.09
N PHE A 17 -21.92 -5.69 -5.08
CA PHE A 17 -21.66 -4.56 -4.16
C PHE A 17 -22.06 -3.18 -4.73
N PHE A 18 -22.62 -3.12 -5.94
CA PHE A 18 -23.15 -1.87 -6.51
C PHE A 18 -24.65 -1.72 -6.23
N THR A 19 -25.08 -1.59 -4.97
CA THR A 19 -26.40 -0.95 -4.67
C THR A 19 -26.63 -0.46 -3.24
N LYS A 20 -25.58 -0.17 -2.46
CA LYS A 20 -25.76 0.64 -1.25
C LYS A 20 -24.56 1.54 -1.00
N ALA A 21 -24.62 2.74 -1.57
CA ALA A 21 -24.07 3.89 -0.88
C ALA A 21 -24.95 4.09 0.36
N GLU A 22 -24.58 3.44 1.47
CA GLU A 22 -25.14 3.77 2.75
C GLU A 22 -24.21 4.76 3.42
N ALA A 23 -24.80 5.90 3.77
CA ALA A 23 -24.19 6.91 4.63
C ALA A 23 -23.49 6.22 5.81
N GLY A 24 -22.25 6.61 6.04
CA GLY A 24 -21.34 5.97 6.98
C GLY A 24 -21.98 5.72 8.35
N VAL A 25 -21.78 4.50 8.85
CA VAL A 25 -21.85 4.24 10.28
C VAL A 25 -20.57 4.84 10.87
N GLU A 26 -20.69 5.92 11.65
CA GLU A 26 -19.56 6.42 12.44
C GLU A 26 -18.99 5.26 13.27
N GLY A 27 -17.72 4.92 13.02
CA GLY A 27 -16.98 3.87 13.73
C GLY A 27 -16.72 2.58 12.94
N THR A 28 -17.15 2.45 11.67
CA THR A 28 -16.74 1.32 10.80
C THR A 28 -15.66 1.76 9.82
N VAL A 29 -14.52 1.06 9.81
CA VAL A 29 -13.47 1.22 8.79
C VAL A 29 -14.06 0.91 7.41
N PRO A 30 -13.83 1.75 6.37
CA PRO A 30 -14.32 1.47 5.02
C PRO A 30 -13.76 0.13 4.50
N PRO A 31 -14.55 -0.64 3.73
CA PRO A 31 -14.11 -1.94 3.22
C PRO A 31 -12.86 -1.86 2.32
N GLU A 32 -12.60 -0.69 1.74
CA GLU A 32 -11.40 -0.43 0.93
C GLU A 32 -10.11 -0.43 1.74
N PHE A 33 -10.18 -0.37 3.07
CA PHE A 33 -9.05 -0.56 4.01
C PHE A 33 -9.02 -1.97 4.62
N GLN A 34 -9.75 -2.92 4.02
CA GLN A 34 -9.83 -4.33 4.45
C GLN A 34 -9.61 -5.30 3.28
N LEU A 35 -8.90 -4.85 2.24
CA LEU A 35 -8.69 -5.64 1.03
C LEU A 35 -7.45 -6.52 1.16
N HIS A 36 -7.52 -7.74 0.63
CA HIS A 36 -6.41 -8.70 0.61
C HIS A 36 -6.44 -9.51 -0.68
N SER A 37 -5.33 -9.56 -1.41
CA SER A 37 -5.25 -10.33 -2.65
C SER A 37 -5.01 -11.82 -2.40
N LEU A 38 -4.25 -12.15 -1.35
CA LEU A 38 -3.90 -13.51 -0.97
C LEU A 38 -3.68 -13.63 0.54
N PRO A 39 -4.76 -13.63 1.36
CA PRO A 39 -4.64 -13.79 2.81
C PRO A 39 -3.83 -15.02 3.21
N GLY A 40 -2.86 -14.84 4.11
CA GLY A 40 -2.01 -15.92 4.60
C GLY A 40 -0.78 -16.22 3.73
N ALA A 41 -0.51 -15.42 2.69
CA ALA A 41 0.78 -15.43 2.04
C ALA A 41 1.90 -15.12 3.04
N ASN A 42 3.08 -15.69 2.80
CA ASN A 42 4.27 -15.40 3.60
C ASN A 42 4.78 -13.96 3.41
N HIS A 43 4.40 -13.31 2.32
CA HIS A 43 4.93 -12.01 1.96
C HIS A 43 3.82 -11.00 1.76
N THR A 44 3.99 -9.80 2.30
CA THR A 44 2.96 -8.76 2.28
C THR A 44 3.45 -7.46 1.66
N ILE A 45 2.67 -6.90 0.75
CA ILE A 45 2.79 -5.51 0.29
C ILE A 45 1.60 -4.77 0.90
N TYR A 46 1.87 -3.88 1.85
CA TYR A 46 0.85 -3.05 2.46
C TYR A 46 0.80 -1.68 1.77
N LEU A 47 -0.36 -1.33 1.24
CA LEU A 47 -0.64 -0.03 0.64
C LEU A 47 -1.28 0.87 1.70
N ASP A 48 -0.47 1.74 2.27
CA ASP A 48 -0.80 2.65 3.37
C ASP A 48 -1.25 4.00 2.77
N PHE A 49 -2.57 4.21 2.74
CA PHE A 49 -3.20 5.45 2.25
C PHE A 49 -3.64 6.38 3.39
N ASP A 50 -3.81 5.85 4.61
CA ASP A 50 -4.32 6.58 5.77
C ASP A 50 -3.24 7.35 6.52
N GLY A 51 -1.98 7.23 6.09
CA GLY A 51 -0.88 8.06 6.53
C GLY A 51 -0.04 7.36 7.58
N HIS A 52 1.20 7.84 7.71
CA HIS A 52 2.23 7.09 8.42
C HIS A 52 3.22 8.01 9.11
N VAL A 53 3.65 7.62 10.31
CA VAL A 53 4.77 8.25 11.01
C VAL A 53 6.01 7.40 10.77
N THR A 54 6.94 7.93 9.98
CA THR A 54 8.23 7.28 9.73
C THR A 54 9.20 7.61 10.84
N SER A 55 9.70 6.58 11.52
CA SER A 55 10.61 6.68 12.66
C SER A 55 11.70 5.61 12.60
N GLY A 56 12.92 5.95 13.01
CA GLY A 56 14.00 4.97 13.17
C GLY A 56 14.46 4.30 11.87
N THR A 57 14.21 4.92 10.72
CA THR A 57 14.62 4.40 9.40
C THR A 57 15.73 5.26 8.80
N PRO A 58 16.43 4.77 7.76
CA PRO A 58 17.39 5.61 7.02
C PRO A 58 16.78 6.85 6.36
N TRP A 59 15.45 6.93 6.20
CA TRP A 59 14.80 8.17 5.76
C TRP A 59 14.98 9.28 6.79
N ASN A 60 14.84 8.97 8.08
CA ASN A 60 15.02 9.94 9.15
C ASN A 60 16.46 10.46 9.19
N ASP A 61 17.44 9.56 9.14
CA ASP A 61 18.85 9.93 9.17
C ASP A 61 19.25 10.82 7.98
N ASN A 62 18.76 10.50 6.79
CA ASN A 62 19.17 11.18 5.56
C ASN A 62 18.43 12.51 5.30
N PHE A 63 17.19 12.66 5.76
CA PHE A 63 16.33 13.79 5.36
C PHE A 63 15.89 14.69 6.51
N THR A 64 15.88 14.20 7.75
CA THR A 64 15.39 14.97 8.91
C THR A 64 16.39 15.05 10.06
N GLY A 65 17.61 14.53 9.89
CA GLY A 65 18.63 14.51 10.94
C GLY A 65 18.29 13.57 12.09
N GLY A 66 17.57 12.48 11.81
CA GLY A 66 17.14 11.47 12.77
C GLY A 66 15.79 11.75 13.43
N ALA A 67 15.12 12.86 13.11
CA ALA A 67 13.80 13.17 13.66
C ALA A 67 12.68 12.39 12.94
N ASP A 68 11.64 12.02 13.66
CA ASP A 68 10.44 11.44 13.07
C ASP A 68 9.73 12.45 12.16
N PHE A 69 9.05 11.97 11.13
CA PHE A 69 8.18 12.79 10.29
C PHE A 69 6.89 12.05 9.95
N THR A 70 5.85 12.81 9.60
CA THR A 70 4.53 12.28 9.30
C THR A 70 4.19 12.54 7.84
N THR A 71 3.86 11.48 7.12
CA THR A 71 3.13 11.56 5.86
C THR A 71 1.65 11.53 6.20
N ILE A 72 0.92 12.59 5.84
CA ILE A 72 -0.54 12.64 6.02
C ILE A 72 -1.24 11.68 5.07
N SER A 73 -2.51 11.38 5.35
CA SER A 73 -3.35 10.56 4.50
C SER A 73 -3.44 11.12 3.08
N TRP A 74 -3.54 10.21 2.12
CA TRP A 74 -3.74 10.56 0.72
C TRP A 74 -5.10 11.21 0.50
N SER A 75 -5.14 12.25 -0.34
CA SER A 75 -6.38 12.92 -0.72
C SER A 75 -6.30 13.47 -2.14
N GLN A 76 -7.42 13.41 -2.86
CA GLN A 76 -7.63 14.02 -4.18
C GLN A 76 -8.42 15.32 -4.10
N ASP A 77 -9.23 15.51 -3.06
CA ASP A 77 -10.03 16.72 -2.87
C ASP A 77 -9.38 17.76 -1.95
N GLY A 78 -8.23 17.42 -1.36
CA GLY A 78 -7.45 18.28 -0.47
C GLY A 78 -7.87 18.21 1.00
N ASP A 79 -8.81 17.33 1.37
CA ASP A 79 -9.15 17.04 2.75
C ASP A 79 -8.59 15.67 3.18
N PRO A 80 -7.40 15.62 3.82
CA PRO A 80 -6.79 14.37 4.28
C PRO A 80 -7.47 13.78 5.52
N SER A 81 -8.50 14.43 6.08
CA SER A 81 -9.17 13.93 7.29
C SER A 81 -10.28 12.92 7.00
N THR A 82 -10.69 12.80 5.74
CA THR A 82 -11.73 11.85 5.30
C THR A 82 -11.40 11.25 3.95
N PHE A 83 -12.05 10.13 3.62
CA PHE A 83 -12.03 9.56 2.27
C PHE A 83 -13.43 9.61 1.68
N ASN A 84 -13.61 10.36 0.60
CA ASN A 84 -14.86 10.43 -0.13
C ASN A 84 -15.02 9.20 -1.05
N GLY A 85 -16.23 8.99 -1.59
CA GLY A 85 -16.51 7.81 -2.43
C GLY A 85 -15.66 7.71 -3.71
N SER A 86 -15.14 8.81 -4.24
CA SER A 86 -14.23 8.79 -5.40
C SER A 86 -12.85 8.30 -5.00
N GLU A 87 -12.35 8.74 -3.85
CA GLU A 87 -11.07 8.33 -3.27
C GLU A 87 -11.09 6.86 -2.86
N LEU A 88 -12.16 6.41 -2.20
CA LEU A 88 -12.36 4.99 -1.86
C LEU A 88 -12.34 4.13 -3.14
N ASN A 89 -13.05 4.55 -4.19
CA ASN A 89 -13.01 3.84 -5.47
C ASN A 89 -11.60 3.87 -6.11
N ALA A 90 -10.83 4.94 -5.94
CA ALA A 90 -9.46 5.01 -6.41
C ALA A 90 -8.53 4.06 -5.63
N ILE A 91 -8.67 3.98 -4.31
CA ILE A 91 -7.94 3.03 -3.44
C ILE A 91 -8.23 1.58 -3.89
N TYR A 92 -9.50 1.25 -4.08
CA TYR A 92 -9.90 -0.08 -4.58
C TYR A 92 -9.25 -0.40 -5.94
N LEU A 93 -9.30 0.52 -6.90
CA LEU A 93 -8.71 0.30 -8.23
C LEU A 93 -7.17 0.24 -8.19
N ALA A 94 -6.54 1.00 -7.29
CA ALA A 94 -5.10 0.94 -7.08
C ALA A 94 -4.71 -0.43 -6.52
N TRP A 95 -5.38 -0.87 -5.45
CA TRP A 95 -5.20 -2.21 -4.87
C TRP A 95 -5.40 -3.31 -5.91
N LEU A 96 -6.47 -3.24 -6.72
CA LEU A 96 -6.74 -4.22 -7.76
C LEU A 96 -5.61 -4.29 -8.79
N SER A 97 -5.15 -3.13 -9.28
CA SER A 97 -4.08 -3.05 -10.29
C SER A 97 -2.76 -3.59 -9.76
N VAL A 98 -2.38 -3.18 -8.54
CA VAL A 98 -1.13 -3.65 -7.90
C VAL A 98 -1.24 -5.16 -7.60
N SER A 99 -2.41 -5.62 -7.15
CA SER A 99 -2.65 -7.06 -6.95
C SER A 99 -2.43 -7.84 -8.24
N GLU A 100 -2.90 -7.36 -9.39
CA GLU A 100 -2.68 -7.97 -10.71
C GLU A 100 -1.19 -8.04 -11.08
N ASP A 101 -0.44 -6.96 -10.87
CA ASP A 101 1.01 -6.93 -11.14
C ASP A 101 1.78 -7.96 -10.31
N PHE A 102 1.36 -8.18 -9.06
CA PHE A 102 2.03 -9.07 -8.12
C PHE A 102 1.45 -10.50 -8.04
N MET A 103 0.40 -10.82 -8.81
CA MET A 103 -0.21 -12.16 -8.87
C MET A 103 0.79 -13.32 -9.07
N PRO A 104 1.85 -13.19 -9.89
CA PRO A 104 2.78 -14.30 -10.12
C PRO A 104 3.70 -14.64 -8.94
N PHE A 105 3.77 -13.79 -7.90
CA PHE A 105 4.81 -13.85 -6.87
C PHE A 105 4.33 -14.41 -5.52
N GLU A 106 3.09 -14.90 -5.44
CA GLU A 106 2.52 -15.48 -4.20
C GLU A 106 2.60 -14.53 -2.99
N VAL A 107 2.38 -13.23 -3.21
CA VAL A 107 2.36 -12.21 -2.16
C VAL A 107 0.93 -11.72 -1.89
N ASN A 108 0.68 -11.33 -0.64
CA ASN A 108 -0.53 -10.63 -0.23
C ASN A 108 -0.36 -9.13 -0.47
N VAL A 109 -1.15 -8.56 -1.37
CA VAL A 109 -1.30 -7.10 -1.49
C VAL A 109 -2.51 -6.71 -0.65
N THR A 110 -2.33 -5.79 0.30
CA THR A 110 -3.39 -5.41 1.24
C THR A 110 -3.44 -3.92 1.49
N THR A 111 -4.62 -3.43 1.86
CA THR A 111 -4.86 -2.08 2.38
C THR A 111 -5.24 -2.09 3.86
N GLU A 112 -5.29 -3.27 4.48
CA GLU A 112 -5.44 -3.43 5.93
C GLU A 112 -4.05 -3.43 6.57
N ASP A 113 -3.83 -2.62 7.61
CA ASP A 113 -2.54 -2.62 8.33
C ASP A 113 -2.28 -4.01 8.93
N PRO A 114 -1.29 -4.76 8.43
CA PRO A 114 -1.02 -6.10 8.91
C PRO A 114 -0.19 -6.10 10.21
N GLY A 115 0.21 -4.92 10.71
CA GLY A 115 1.14 -4.73 11.80
C GLY A 115 2.60 -4.84 11.35
N VAL A 116 3.50 -4.17 12.08
CA VAL A 116 4.92 -4.05 11.73
C VAL A 116 5.64 -5.40 11.62
N ASP A 117 5.27 -6.38 12.45
CA ASP A 117 5.87 -7.71 12.44
C ASP A 117 5.66 -8.44 11.11
N ALA A 118 4.60 -8.11 10.36
CA ALA A 118 4.34 -8.67 9.03
C ALA A 118 5.07 -7.92 7.89
N LEU A 119 5.77 -6.82 8.21
CA LEU A 119 6.41 -5.91 7.26
C LEU A 119 7.93 -5.83 7.43
N VAL A 120 8.48 -6.33 8.53
CA VAL A 120 9.93 -6.35 8.78
C VAL A 120 10.46 -7.77 8.80
N LYS A 121 11.62 -7.99 8.20
CA LYS A 121 12.29 -9.29 8.28
C LYS A 121 13.07 -9.37 9.58
N SER A 122 12.42 -9.87 10.63
CA SER A 122 12.93 -9.81 12.01
C SER A 122 14.27 -10.53 12.19
N ASP A 123 14.45 -11.69 11.56
CA ASP A 123 15.71 -12.43 11.54
C ASP A 123 15.88 -13.33 10.29
N ALA A 124 16.84 -14.25 10.33
CA ALA A 124 17.14 -15.17 9.24
C ALA A 124 16.17 -16.36 9.12
N GLN A 125 15.48 -16.71 10.20
CA GLN A 125 14.46 -17.77 10.27
C GLN A 125 13.06 -17.25 10.00
N ASP A 126 12.87 -15.93 10.06
CA ASP A 126 11.64 -15.28 9.69
C ASP A 126 11.23 -15.67 8.26
N THR A 127 10.03 -16.22 8.14
CA THR A 127 9.40 -16.61 6.87
C THR A 127 8.26 -15.68 6.51
N GLN A 128 7.91 -14.70 7.35
CA GLN A 128 6.74 -13.84 7.18
C GLN A 128 7.10 -12.36 7.36
N TRP A 129 7.29 -11.66 6.24
CA TRP A 129 7.63 -10.24 6.24
C TRP A 129 7.16 -9.58 4.95
N GLY A 130 7.39 -8.28 4.79
CA GLY A 130 6.85 -7.56 3.65
C GLY A 130 7.52 -6.23 3.39
N VAL A 131 6.73 -5.32 2.85
CA VAL A 131 7.10 -3.91 2.72
C VAL A 131 5.85 -3.04 2.88
N ARG A 132 6.01 -1.92 3.58
CA ARG A 132 5.03 -0.83 3.60
C ARG A 132 5.27 0.08 2.39
N VAL A 133 4.21 0.41 1.68
CA VAL A 133 4.20 1.46 0.66
C VAL A 133 3.31 2.58 1.17
N VAL A 134 3.91 3.70 1.56
CA VAL A 134 3.20 4.88 2.05
C VAL A 134 2.83 5.76 0.85
N ILE A 135 1.54 5.94 0.63
CA ILE A 135 0.98 6.77 -0.44
C ILE A 135 0.46 8.06 0.17
N GLY A 136 1.02 9.19 -0.24
CA GLY A 136 0.70 10.49 0.34
C GLY A 136 1.50 11.62 -0.31
N PRO A 137 1.44 12.85 0.22
CA PRO A 137 2.16 13.98 -0.35
C PRO A 137 3.68 13.89 -0.15
N GLU A 138 4.43 14.63 -0.98
CA GLU A 138 5.92 14.68 -1.01
C GLU A 138 6.53 15.66 0.02
N ASP A 139 5.76 16.13 1.02
CA ASP A 139 6.11 17.34 1.81
C ASP A 139 7.48 17.31 2.53
N TRP A 140 7.99 16.12 2.84
CA TRP A 140 9.26 15.91 3.54
C TRP A 140 10.44 15.56 2.60
N TYR A 141 10.17 15.18 1.34
CA TYR A 141 11.19 14.67 0.42
C TYR A 141 11.78 15.82 -0.43
N PRO A 142 13.12 15.99 -0.47
CA PRO A 142 13.73 17.09 -1.21
C PRO A 142 13.77 16.77 -2.71
N GLY A 143 12.79 17.24 -3.47
CA GLY A 143 12.80 17.11 -4.92
C GLY A 143 11.41 17.08 -5.53
N SER A 144 11.34 16.52 -6.73
CA SER A 144 10.10 16.09 -7.34
C SER A 144 10.31 14.68 -7.91
N ALA A 145 9.66 13.70 -7.30
CA ALA A 145 9.69 12.31 -7.68
C ALA A 145 8.28 11.71 -7.69
N GLY A 146 8.07 10.63 -8.48
CA GLY A 146 6.82 9.87 -8.42
C GLY A 146 6.74 8.94 -7.20
N GLY A 147 7.90 8.64 -6.62
CA GLY A 147 8.08 7.76 -5.47
C GLY A 147 9.57 7.67 -5.11
N ALA A 148 9.84 7.06 -3.96
CA ALA A 148 11.20 6.86 -3.48
C ALA A 148 11.28 5.59 -2.62
N THR A 149 12.28 4.76 -2.87
CA THR A 149 12.56 3.57 -2.06
C THR A 149 14.05 3.36 -1.88
N PHE A 150 14.43 2.70 -0.79
CA PHE A 150 15.76 2.13 -0.66
C PHE A 150 15.86 0.82 -1.42
N LEU A 151 16.96 0.64 -2.16
CA LEU A 151 17.25 -0.62 -2.84
C LEU A 151 17.49 -1.74 -1.81
N ASN A 152 17.07 -2.96 -2.13
CA ASN A 152 17.16 -4.15 -1.27
C ASN A 152 16.48 -4.03 0.11
N SER A 153 15.63 -3.01 0.34
CA SER A 153 14.99 -2.80 1.65
C SER A 153 13.96 -3.85 2.02
N TRP A 154 13.46 -4.64 1.06
CA TRP A 154 12.50 -5.71 1.29
C TRP A 154 12.92 -6.72 2.37
N ASN A 155 14.23 -6.94 2.54
CA ASN A 155 14.76 -7.90 3.50
C ASN A 155 15.30 -7.25 4.78
N TRP A 156 15.00 -5.98 5.03
CA TRP A 156 15.50 -5.27 6.20
C TRP A 156 14.66 -5.56 7.44
N ASN A 157 15.31 -5.45 8.60
CA ASN A 157 14.70 -5.66 9.92
C ASN A 157 14.16 -4.36 10.53
N THR A 158 13.88 -3.37 9.69
CA THR A 158 13.32 -2.06 10.06
C THR A 158 12.13 -1.80 9.16
N ASP A 159 11.09 -1.13 9.67
CA ASP A 159 9.91 -0.74 8.86
C ASP A 159 10.29 0.45 7.97
N THR A 160 11.19 0.20 7.01
CA THR A 160 11.66 1.21 6.06
C THR A 160 10.69 1.24 4.88
N PRO A 161 9.77 2.22 4.81
CA PRO A 161 8.76 2.24 3.76
C PRO A 161 9.37 2.54 2.39
N ALA A 162 8.69 2.06 1.36
CA ALA A 162 8.67 2.70 0.05
C ALA A 162 7.64 3.83 0.05
N PHE A 163 7.91 4.92 -0.66
CA PHE A 163 7.00 6.06 -0.76
C PHE A 163 6.50 6.26 -2.18
N VAL A 164 5.24 6.67 -2.30
CA VAL A 164 4.62 7.04 -3.58
C VAL A 164 3.93 8.39 -3.42
N PHE A 165 4.32 9.36 -4.26
CA PHE A 165 3.91 10.76 -4.13
C PHE A 165 2.84 11.19 -5.17
N ASN A 166 2.14 10.22 -5.75
CA ASN A 166 1.19 10.46 -6.83
C ASN A 166 -0.24 10.67 -6.32
N SER A 167 -0.96 11.63 -6.91
CA SER A 167 -2.40 11.87 -6.67
C SER A 167 -3.33 11.23 -7.72
N SER A 168 -2.78 10.77 -8.84
CA SER A 168 -3.55 10.09 -9.89
C SER A 168 -3.47 8.57 -9.73
N LEU A 169 -4.57 7.87 -10.01
CA LEU A 169 -4.63 6.40 -9.97
C LEU A 169 -3.54 5.75 -10.84
N THR A 170 -3.35 6.26 -12.07
CA THR A 170 -2.32 5.76 -12.99
C THR A 170 -0.92 5.96 -12.43
N GLY A 171 -0.65 7.11 -11.80
CA GLY A 171 0.63 7.38 -11.17
C GLY A 171 0.87 6.47 -9.97
N ILE A 172 -0.16 6.24 -9.14
CA ILE A 172 -0.07 5.37 -7.96
C ILE A 172 0.27 3.94 -8.36
N ARG A 173 -0.50 3.31 -9.26
CA ARG A 173 -0.26 1.91 -9.64
C ARG A 173 1.16 1.70 -10.22
N GLU A 174 1.62 2.61 -11.07
CA GLU A 174 2.94 2.48 -11.73
C GLU A 174 4.07 2.72 -10.72
N ALA A 175 3.93 3.74 -9.87
CA ALA A 175 4.92 4.05 -8.85
C ALA A 175 5.00 2.95 -7.78
N VAL A 176 3.87 2.40 -7.32
CA VAL A 176 3.87 1.30 -6.35
C VAL A 176 4.66 0.11 -6.91
N SER A 177 4.32 -0.37 -8.11
CA SER A 177 5.01 -1.50 -8.73
C SER A 177 6.51 -1.20 -8.97
N HIS A 178 6.85 0.04 -9.34
CA HIS A 178 8.24 0.48 -9.50
C HIS A 178 9.02 0.44 -8.18
N GLU A 179 8.48 1.04 -7.12
CA GLU A 179 9.16 1.17 -5.83
C GLU A 179 9.23 -0.16 -5.08
N VAL A 180 8.19 -0.99 -5.16
CA VAL A 180 8.26 -2.36 -4.61
C VAL A 180 9.31 -3.18 -5.36
N GLY A 181 9.34 -3.12 -6.70
CA GLY A 181 10.36 -3.80 -7.49
C GLY A 181 11.79 -3.38 -7.15
N ARG A 182 12.00 -2.09 -6.84
CA ARG A 182 13.29 -1.56 -6.39
C ARG A 182 13.67 -2.02 -4.98
N SER A 183 12.72 -2.18 -4.07
CA SER A 183 12.99 -2.75 -2.74
C SER A 183 13.49 -4.20 -2.79
N LEU A 184 13.20 -4.92 -3.88
CA LEU A 184 13.62 -6.31 -4.14
C LEU A 184 14.98 -6.43 -4.85
N SER A 185 15.58 -5.31 -5.29
CA SER A 185 16.80 -5.25 -6.13
C SER A 185 18.01 -4.75 -5.38
#